data_AF-A0A0D0ELL3-F1
#
_entry.id   AF-A0A0D0ELL3-F1
#
_cell.length_a   1.000
_cell.length_b   1.000
_cell.length_c   1.000
_cell.angle_alpha   90.00
_cell.angle_beta   90.00
_cell.angle_gamma   90.00
#
_symmetry.space_group_name_H-M   'P 1'
#
loop_
_entity.id
_entity.type
_entity.pdbx_description
1 polymer ?
#
loop_
_entity_poly.entity_id
_entity_poly.type
_entity_poly.pdbx_seq_one_letter_code
_entity_poly.pdbx_strand_id
1 'polypeptide(L)'
;MILVFLVLVLMALSVQYYNAPDLYWKFNLLEIGITSGLLIFYALIFLIQNFKSRKPDYLYFCNGLIIYLASSLSIFLSGNTDSVIFEEPFLLDFWFFNSLFYILYQFLIFKEWKILRYKSVKNGTELTAVFDYLKKI
;
A
#
# COMPACT_ATOMS: atom_id res chain seq x y z
N MET A 1 4.79 -11.50 15.19
CA MET A 1 5.26 -10.11 15.21
C MET A 1 4.25 -9.15 14.58
N ILE A 2 3.93 -9.27 13.28
CA ILE A 2 2.97 -8.39 12.58
C ILE A 2 1.57 -8.40 13.24
N LEU A 3 1.02 -9.57 13.56
CA LEU A 3 -0.28 -9.67 14.24
C LEU A 3 -0.33 -8.94 15.59
N VAL A 4 0.80 -8.88 16.31
CA VAL A 4 0.87 -8.20 17.61
C VAL A 4 0.71 -6.70 17.43
N PHE A 5 1.42 -6.11 16.46
CA PHE A 5 1.29 -4.68 16.14
C PHE A 5 -0.11 -4.33 15.65
N LEU A 6 -0.75 -5.19 14.85
CA LEU A 6 -2.13 -5.01 14.42
C LEU A 6 -3.09 -4.95 15.62
N VAL A 7 -2.97 -5.93 16.52
CA VAL A 7 -3.82 -6.02 17.72
C VAL A 7 -3.59 -4.81 18.64
N LEU A 8 -2.35 -4.36 18.81
CA LEU A 8 -2.03 -3.16 19.59
C LEU A 8 -2.67 -1.89 19.00
N VAL A 9 -2.57 -1.70 17.68
CA VAL A 9 -3.19 -0.54 17.01
C VAL A 9 -4.71 -0.57 17.12
N LEU A 10 -5.34 -1.74 16.93
CA LEU A 10 -6.78 -1.89 17.08
C LEU A 10 -7.25 -1.59 18.52
N MET A 11 -6.49 -2.05 19.53
CA MET A 11 -6.79 -1.72 20.92
C MET A 11 -6.64 -0.21 21.18
N ALA A 12 -5.57 0.42 20.69
CA ALA A 12 -5.35 1.85 20.85
C ALA A 12 -6.49 2.69 20.23
N LEU A 13 -6.92 2.35 19.01
CA LEU A 13 -8.04 3.00 18.35
C LEU A 13 -9.36 2.74 19.07
N SER A 14 -9.58 1.51 19.55
CA SER A 14 -10.79 1.17 20.30
C SER A 14 -10.90 1.98 21.60
N VAL A 15 -9.80 2.16 22.32
CA VAL A 15 -9.75 3.02 23.52
C VAL A 15 -9.99 4.49 23.17
N GLN A 16 -9.38 4.98 22.08
CA GLN A 16 -9.60 6.35 21.60
C GLN A 16 -11.08 6.60 21.29
N TYR A 17 -11.72 5.69 20.55
CA TYR A 17 -13.12 5.81 20.14
C TYR A 17 -14.12 5.57 21.27
N TYR A 18 -13.77 4.75 22.25
CA TYR A 18 -14.56 4.61 23.46
C TYR A 18 -14.60 5.92 24.27
N ASN A 19 -13.46 6.61 24.39
CA ASN A 19 -13.36 7.85 25.16
C ASN A 19 -13.92 9.08 24.43
N ALA A 20 -13.78 9.13 23.10
CA ALA A 20 -14.19 10.26 22.28
C ALA A 20 -14.84 9.78 20.96
N PRO A 21 -16.12 9.32 21.02
CA PRO A 21 -16.81 8.75 19.86
C PRO A 21 -17.01 9.77 18.73
N ASP A 22 -17.07 11.07 19.06
CA ASP A 22 -17.23 12.16 18.10
C ASP A 22 -16.09 12.22 17.07
N LEU A 23 -14.91 11.68 17.42
CA LEU A 23 -13.76 11.61 16.52
C LEU A 23 -14.05 10.75 15.29
N TYR A 24 -15.02 9.84 15.34
CA TYR A 24 -15.37 8.96 14.22
C TYR A 24 -15.91 9.75 13.02
N TRP A 25 -16.56 10.88 13.29
CA TRP A 25 -17.16 11.75 12.28
C TRP A 25 -16.28 12.96 11.93
N LYS A 26 -15.08 13.04 12.51
CA LYS A 26 -14.16 14.17 12.36
C LYS A 26 -12.84 13.70 11.78
N PHE A 27 -12.05 14.65 11.30
CA PHE A 27 -10.71 14.38 10.81
C PHE A 27 -9.78 13.97 11.97
N ASN A 28 -9.53 12.66 12.10
CA ASN A 28 -8.68 12.09 13.15
C ASN A 28 -7.26 11.84 12.63
N LEU A 29 -6.39 12.83 12.85
CA LEU A 29 -4.98 12.77 12.44
C LEU A 29 -4.24 11.55 13.01
N LEU A 30 -4.56 11.17 14.26
CA LEU A 30 -3.91 10.06 14.95
C LEU A 30 -4.26 8.73 14.28
N GLU A 31 -5.53 8.50 13.97
CA GLU A 31 -5.94 7.28 13.28
C GLU A 31 -5.26 7.15 11.91
N ILE A 32 -5.31 8.22 11.11
CA ILE A 32 -4.70 8.25 9.78
C ILE A 32 -3.20 7.97 9.89
N GLY A 33 -2.53 8.60 10.86
CA GLY A 33 -1.11 8.44 11.11
C GLY A 33 -0.73 7.02 11.51
N ILE A 34 -1.39 6.46 12.51
CA ILE A 34 -1.04 5.13 13.03
C ILE A 34 -1.37 4.04 12.00
N THR A 35 -2.52 4.10 11.34
CA THR A 35 -2.93 3.07 10.37
C THR A 35 -2.08 3.11 9.11
N SER A 36 -1.85 4.29 8.52
CA SER A 36 -1.03 4.45 7.33
C SER A 36 0.44 4.15 7.62
N GLY A 37 0.96 4.64 8.75
CA GLY A 37 2.32 4.37 9.19
C GLY A 37 2.56 2.87 9.41
N LEU A 38 1.58 2.16 9.98
CA LEU A 38 1.66 0.71 10.17
C LEU A 38 1.73 -0.05 8.83
N LEU A 39 0.90 0.33 7.86
CA LEU A 39 0.91 -0.26 6.51
C LEU A 39 2.24 -0.02 5.80
N ILE A 40 2.78 1.19 5.87
CA ILE A 40 4.10 1.51 5.31
C ILE A 40 5.18 0.64 5.97
N PHE A 41 5.16 0.53 7.31
CA PHE A 41 6.12 -0.28 8.05
C PHE A 41 6.07 -1.76 7.63
N TYR A 42 4.86 -2.32 7.48
CA TYR A 42 4.69 -3.69 7.00
C TYR A 42 5.17 -3.88 5.57
N ALA A 43 4.87 -2.94 4.67
CA ALA A 43 5.32 -3.00 3.29
C ALA A 43 6.86 -2.94 3.20
N LEU A 44 7.52 -2.13 4.04
CA LEU A 44 8.98 -2.07 4.12
C LEU A 44 9.59 -3.39 4.61
N ILE A 45 9.05 -3.97 5.69
CA ILE A 45 9.49 -5.28 6.19
C ILE A 45 9.34 -6.34 5.09
N PHE A 46 8.20 -6.34 4.39
CA PHE A 46 7.94 -7.28 3.31
C PHE A 46 8.93 -7.11 2.16
N LEU A 47 9.24 -5.88 1.74
CA LEU A 47 10.26 -5.62 0.72
C LEU A 47 11.62 -6.18 1.14
N ILE A 48 12.08 -5.89 2.36
CA ILE A 48 13.37 -6.39 2.87
C ILE A 48 13.41 -7.93 2.84
N GLN A 49 12.34 -8.59 3.26
CA GLN A 49 12.24 -10.05 3.23
C GLN A 49 12.24 -10.63 1.80
N ASN A 50 11.59 -9.96 0.85
CA ASN A 50 11.57 -10.39 -0.55
C ASN A 50 12.94 -10.25 -1.21
N PHE A 51 13.65 -9.15 -0.95
CA PHE A 51 15.03 -9.00 -1.41
C PHE A 51 15.94 -10.12 -0.90
N LYS A 52 15.80 -10.51 0.37
CA LYS A 52 16.55 -11.63 0.95
C LYS A 52 16.18 -12.97 0.32
N SER A 53 14.91 -13.18 0.01
CA SER A 53 14.38 -14.44 -0.52
C SER A 53 14.54 -14.58 -2.05
N ARG A 54 15.03 -13.53 -2.74
CA ARG A 54 15.14 -13.46 -4.21
C ARG A 54 13.84 -13.81 -4.96
N LYS A 55 12.70 -13.60 -4.32
CA LYS A 55 11.37 -13.76 -4.91
C LYS A 55 10.82 -12.36 -5.16
N PRO A 56 10.79 -11.86 -6.40
CA PRO A 56 10.38 -10.49 -6.68
C PRO A 56 8.85 -10.33 -6.75
N ASP A 57 8.10 -11.21 -6.10
CA ASP A 57 6.65 -11.18 -6.16
C ASP A 57 6.13 -10.03 -5.27
N TYR A 58 5.15 -9.27 -5.77
CA TYR A 58 4.53 -8.11 -5.10
C TYR A 58 5.45 -6.90 -4.88
N LEU A 59 6.61 -6.83 -5.55
CA LEU A 59 7.51 -5.68 -5.41
C LEU A 59 6.90 -4.38 -5.93
N TYR A 60 6.24 -4.38 -7.10
CA TYR A 60 5.64 -3.17 -7.64
C TYR A 60 4.46 -2.71 -6.79
N PHE A 61 3.69 -3.66 -6.27
CA PHE A 61 2.61 -3.40 -5.32
C PHE A 61 3.14 -2.70 -4.06
N CYS A 62 4.12 -3.28 -3.37
CA CYS A 62 4.63 -2.71 -2.12
C CYS A 62 5.32 -1.36 -2.31
N ASN A 63 6.08 -1.18 -3.39
CA ASN A 63 6.68 0.12 -3.69
C ASN A 63 5.61 1.18 -3.95
N GLY A 64 4.60 0.87 -4.76
CA GLY A 64 3.50 1.79 -5.02
C GLY A 64 2.72 2.14 -3.76
N LEU A 65 2.44 1.15 -2.92
CA LEU A 65 1.75 1.34 -1.64
C LEU A 65 2.54 2.29 -0.71
N ILE A 66 3.85 2.10 -0.59
CA ILE A 66 4.71 2.95 0.24
C ILE A 66 4.73 4.38 -0.29
N ILE A 67 4.96 4.56 -1.60
CA ILE A 67 5.03 5.89 -2.22
C ILE A 67 3.72 6.65 -1.99
N TYR A 68 2.58 6.02 -2.30
CA TYR A 68 1.28 6.65 -2.16
C TYR A 68 0.91 6.96 -0.70
N LEU A 69 1.08 5.99 0.22
CA LEU A 69 0.76 6.22 1.62
C LEU A 69 1.69 7.24 2.26
N ALA A 70 2.99 7.24 1.93
CA ALA A 70 3.93 8.23 2.47
C ALA A 70 3.59 9.64 1.98
N SER A 71 3.25 9.81 0.70
CA SER A 71 2.82 11.11 0.18
C SER A 71 1.51 11.56 0.84
N SER A 72 0.51 10.68 0.91
CA SER A 72 -0.79 11.00 1.48
C SER A 72 -0.68 11.33 2.96
N LEU A 73 0.09 10.55 3.72
CA LEU A 73 0.33 10.79 5.14
C LEU A 73 1.03 12.13 5.37
N SER A 74 1.99 12.49 4.54
CA SER A 74 2.69 13.78 4.64
C SER A 74 1.74 14.96 4.47
N ILE A 75 0.79 14.87 3.53
CA ILE A 75 -0.23 15.92 3.30
C ILE A 75 -1.18 16.01 4.49
N PHE A 76 -1.64 14.89 5.02
CA PHE A 76 -2.50 14.89 6.20
C PHE A 76 -1.79 15.46 7.43
N LEU A 77 -0.53 15.08 7.68
CA LEU A 77 0.30 15.61 8.76
C LEU A 77 0.62 17.10 8.60
N SER A 78 0.61 17.62 7.37
CA SER A 78 0.74 19.06 7.10
C SER A 78 -0.46 19.88 7.56
N GLY A 79 -1.52 19.24 8.10
CA GLY A 79 -2.63 19.92 8.75
C GLY A 79 -3.89 20.05 7.91
N ASN A 80 -3.98 19.38 6.75
CA ASN A 80 -5.13 19.49 5.84
C ASN A 80 -5.48 20.96 5.52
N THR A 81 -4.47 21.82 5.51
CA THR A 81 -4.61 23.24 5.17
C THR A 81 -4.70 23.34 3.66
N ASP A 82 -5.64 24.14 3.13
CA ASP A 82 -5.76 24.50 1.70
C ASP A 82 -4.51 25.29 1.27
N SER A 83 -3.39 24.57 1.19
CA SER A 83 -2.05 25.12 1.08
C SER A 83 -1.73 25.15 -0.39
N VAL A 84 -2.15 26.23 -1.04
CA VAL A 84 -1.85 26.47 -2.45
C VAL A 84 -0.34 26.70 -2.57
N ILE A 85 0.35 25.87 -3.36
CA ILE A 85 1.81 25.99 -3.56
C ILE A 85 2.11 27.13 -4.55
N PHE A 86 1.19 27.38 -5.50
CA PHE A 86 1.27 28.47 -6.48
C PHE A 86 -0.11 29.11 -6.67
N GLU A 87 -0.23 30.41 -6.39
CA GLU A 87 -1.39 31.22 -6.75
C GLU A 87 -1.13 31.85 -8.13
N GLU A 88 -1.75 31.25 -9.15
CA GLU A 88 -1.79 31.65 -10.58
C GLU A 88 -0.50 31.51 -11.44
N PRO A 89 -0.64 31.14 -12.74
CA PRO A 89 -1.86 30.78 -13.48
C PRO A 89 -2.29 29.30 -13.32
N PHE A 90 -1.49 28.49 -12.60
CA PHE A 90 -1.82 27.10 -12.29
C PHE A 90 -1.83 26.92 -10.76
N LEU A 91 -3.02 26.70 -10.20
CA LEU A 91 -3.20 26.31 -8.80
C LEU A 91 -2.63 24.90 -8.62
N LEU A 92 -1.36 24.80 -8.26
CA LEU A 92 -0.73 23.54 -7.89
C LEU A 92 -0.99 23.30 -6.40
N ASP A 93 -1.93 22.42 -6.11
CA ASP A 93 -2.26 22.00 -4.75
C ASP A 93 -1.52 20.68 -4.39
N PHE A 94 -1.21 20.46 -3.12
CA PHE A 94 -0.68 19.19 -2.62
C PHE A 94 -1.59 18.00 -2.98
N TRP A 95 -2.90 18.24 -3.11
CA TRP A 95 -3.87 17.25 -3.58
C TRP A 95 -3.63 16.76 -5.01
N PHE A 96 -3.02 17.58 -5.87
CA PHE A 96 -2.61 17.15 -7.21
C PHE A 96 -1.55 16.04 -7.13
N PHE A 97 -0.54 16.20 -6.27
CA PHE A 97 0.48 15.18 -6.06
C PHE A 97 -0.11 13.90 -5.47
N ASN A 98 -1.04 14.02 -4.52
CA ASN A 98 -1.73 12.85 -3.97
C ASN A 98 -2.46 12.06 -5.06
N SER A 99 -3.16 12.77 -5.95
CA SER A 99 -3.88 12.18 -7.09
C SER A 99 -2.92 11.55 -8.10
N LEU A 100 -1.80 12.21 -8.38
CA LEU A 100 -0.75 11.69 -9.27
C LEU A 100 -0.14 10.40 -8.72
N PHE A 101 0.22 10.36 -7.43
CA PHE A 101 0.76 9.16 -6.79
C PHE A 101 -0.27 8.04 -6.68
N TYR A 102 -1.55 8.39 -6.51
CA TYR A 102 -2.62 7.41 -6.58
C TYR A 102 -2.72 6.75 -7.97
N ILE A 103 -2.66 7.54 -9.05
CA ILE A 103 -2.65 7.00 -10.42
C ILE A 103 -1.42 6.11 -10.65
N LEU A 104 -0.25 6.56 -10.20
CA LEU A 104 0.98 5.76 -10.27
C LEU A 104 0.83 4.44 -9.51
N TYR A 105 0.23 4.46 -8.32
CA TYR A 105 -0.03 3.26 -7.54
C TYR A 105 -0.96 2.29 -8.28
N GLN A 106 -2.05 2.78 -8.89
CA GLN A 106 -2.94 1.95 -9.70
C GLN A 106 -2.22 1.31 -10.90
N PHE A 107 -1.34 2.06 -11.56
CA PHE A 107 -0.52 1.52 -12.64
C PHE A 107 0.43 0.42 -12.16
N LEU A 108 1.06 0.59 -10.99
CA LEU A 108 1.95 -0.41 -10.40
C LEU A 108 1.20 -1.68 -9.98
N ILE A 109 -0.01 -1.55 -9.43
CA ILE A 109 -0.91 -2.70 -9.14
C ILE A 109 -1.18 -3.47 -10.42
N PHE A 110 -1.58 -2.77 -11.49
CA PHE A 110 -1.88 -3.41 -12.77
C PHE A 110 -0.65 -4.11 -13.37
N LYS A 111 0.53 -3.47 -13.28
CA LYS A 111 1.80 -4.06 -13.73
C LYS A 111 2.12 -5.34 -12.97
N GLU A 112 2.02 -5.31 -11.64
CA GLU A 112 2.26 -6.48 -10.77
C GLU A 112 1.33 -7.64 -11.14
N TRP A 113 0.03 -7.36 -11.25
CA TRP A 113 -0.96 -8.37 -11.61
C TRP A 113 -0.67 -9.05 -12.95
N LYS A 114 -0.25 -8.28 -13.97
CA LYS A 114 0.13 -8.87 -15.28
C LYS A 114 1.31 -9.85 -15.14
N ILE A 115 2.31 -9.49 -14.35
CA ILE A 115 3.50 -10.33 -14.12
C ILE A 115 3.11 -11.63 -13.41
N LEU A 116 2.33 -11.53 -12.32
CA LEU A 116 1.86 -12.69 -11.56
C LEU A 116 0.97 -13.61 -12.41
N ARG A 117 0.08 -13.03 -13.23
CA ARG A 117 -0.75 -13.79 -14.18
C ARG A 117 0.11 -14.54 -15.19
N TYR A 118 1.10 -13.89 -15.80
CA TYR A 118 1.99 -14.53 -16.76
C TYR A 118 2.76 -15.71 -16.13
N LYS A 119 3.30 -15.51 -14.93
CA LYS A 119 3.99 -16.56 -14.16
C LYS A 119 3.05 -17.73 -13.84
N SER A 120 1.81 -17.45 -13.42
CA SER A 120 0.80 -18.47 -13.14
C SER A 120 0.44 -19.30 -14.37
N VAL A 121 0.24 -18.65 -15.52
CA VAL A 121 -0.09 -19.36 -16.78
C VAL A 121 1.07 -20.24 -17.22
N LYS A 122 2.31 -19.72 -17.22
CA LYS A 122 3.51 -20.47 -17.60
C LYS A 122 3.68 -21.74 -16.76
N ASN A 123 3.57 -21.62 -15.43
CA ASN A 123 3.70 -22.75 -14.51
C ASN A 123 2.61 -23.81 -14.75
N GLY A 124 1.39 -23.39 -15.09
CA GLY A 124 0.30 -24.31 -15.44
C GLY A 124 0.60 -25.11 -16.71
N THR A 125 1.09 -24.44 -17.75
CA THR A 125 1.47 -25.08 -19.01
C THR A 125 2.61 -26.09 -18.84
N GLU A 126 3.64 -25.74 -18.07
CA GLU A 126 4.76 -26.65 -17.75
C GLU A 126 4.29 -27.89 -16.99
N LEU A 127 3.39 -27.72 -16.01
CA LEU A 127 2.82 -28.83 -15.25
C LEU A 127 2.00 -29.78 -16.14
N THR A 128 1.17 -29.25 -17.04
CA THR A 128 0.41 -30.08 -18.00
C THR A 128 1.33 -30.87 -18.93
N ALA A 129 2.44 -30.27 -19.39
CA ALA A 129 3.39 -30.98 -20.25
C ALA A 129 4.09 -32.14 -19.54
N VAL A 130 4.41 -31.99 -18.25
CA VAL A 130 4.98 -33.08 -17.42
C VAL A 130 3.97 -34.20 -17.23
N PHE A 131 2.71 -33.90 -16.93
CA PHE A 131 1.65 -34.91 -16.80
C PHE A 131 1.43 -35.68 -18.11
N ASP A 132 1.43 -34.99 -19.26
CA ASP A 132 1.27 -35.62 -20.57
C ASP A 132 2.45 -36.53 -20.92
N TYR A 133 3.68 -36.18 -20.51
CA TYR A 133 4.85 -37.05 -20.67
C TYR A 133 4.75 -38.31 -19.81
N LEU A 134 4.39 -38.17 -18.53
CA LEU A 134 4.25 -39.30 -17.61
C LEU A 134 3.15 -40.28 -18.03
N LYS A 135 2.10 -39.81 -18.70
CA LYS A 135 1.02 -40.67 -19.22
C LYS A 135 1.45 -41.51 -20.44
N LYS A 136 2.57 -41.17 -21.09
CA LYS A 136 3.10 -41.89 -22.26
C LYS A 136 4.11 -43.00 -21.89
N ILE A 137 4.54 -43.08 -20.64
CA ILE A 137 5.40 -44.14 -20.08
C ILE A 137 4.50 -45.22 -19.50
#